data_AF-A0A8X6U8F9-F1
#
_entry.id   AF-A0A8X6U8F9-F1
#
_cell.length_a   1.000
_cell.length_b   1.000
_cell.length_c   1.000
_cell.angle_alpha   90.00
_cell.angle_beta   90.00
_cell.angle_gamma   90.00
#
_symmetry.space_group_name_H-M   'P 1'
#
loop_
_entity.id
_entity.type
_entity.pdbx_description
1 polymer ?
#
loop_
_entity_poly.entity_id
_entity_poly.type
_entity_poly.pdbx_seq_one_letter_code
_entity_poly.pdbx_strand_id
1 'polypeptide(L)'
;MSGERQNSVTVIYELDNLERLGKMSSPSKTELPKVPTPLKNELAQFDSSKMKHAETQEKNQLPSKDDVQQEKVHNSILTGVEGFERSRLKSTETQEKSVLPNADDVVQEKIHQNIVSGVETFDKTALHHTETKEKAVLPNTEMIEQEKGHQKLVQGIENFDTSNLKHAETLEKNPLPTKEAIAMEKSAA
;
A
#
# COMPACT_ATOMS: atom_id res chain seq x y z
N MET A 1 20.50 45.81 -83.13
CA MET A 1 21.90 45.53 -82.79
C MET A 1 21.93 44.13 -82.20
N SER A 2 22.56 43.17 -82.88
CA SER A 2 23.86 42.59 -82.46
C SER A 2 23.75 41.89 -81.09
N GLY A 3 24.03 40.61 -80.91
CA GLY A 3 24.78 39.65 -81.71
C GLY A 3 25.13 38.45 -80.80
N GLU A 4 25.41 37.32 -81.45
CA GLU A 4 26.13 36.11 -81.02
C GLU A 4 26.58 35.91 -79.55
N ARG A 5 26.35 34.69 -79.05
CA ARG A 5 27.43 33.74 -78.73
C ARG A 5 26.88 32.30 -78.65
N GLN A 6 27.48 31.40 -79.45
CA GLN A 6 27.44 29.96 -79.23
C GLN A 6 28.51 29.53 -78.21
N ASN A 7 28.29 28.37 -77.57
CA ASN A 7 29.24 27.27 -77.22
C ASN A 7 28.62 26.47 -76.05
N SER A 8 28.09 25.26 -76.27
CA SER A 8 28.78 23.94 -76.26
C SER A 8 29.54 23.69 -74.95
N VAL A 9 29.30 22.60 -74.21
CA VAL A 9 29.92 21.27 -74.41
C VAL A 9 29.28 20.32 -73.38
N THR A 10 28.77 19.17 -73.86
CA THR A 10 29.01 17.78 -73.36
C THR A 10 29.03 17.59 -71.82
N VAL A 11 28.30 16.68 -71.18
CA VAL A 11 28.44 15.21 -71.25
C VAL A 11 27.26 14.59 -70.48
N ILE A 12 26.34 13.96 -71.22
CA ILE A 12 25.73 12.64 -71.00
C ILE A 12 26.04 11.89 -69.68
N TYR A 13 25.00 11.24 -69.13
CA TYR A 13 25.00 10.20 -68.08
C TYR A 13 24.93 10.65 -66.62
N GLU A 14 23.75 11.09 -66.20
CA GLU A 14 23.37 11.18 -64.78
C GLU A 14 22.04 10.44 -64.51
N LEU A 15 21.89 9.23 -65.05
CA LEU A 15 20.68 8.41 -64.88
C LEU A 15 20.86 6.93 -64.49
N ASP A 16 22.07 6.44 -64.18
CA ASP A 16 22.24 5.01 -63.84
C ASP A 16 22.78 4.75 -62.43
N ASN A 17 22.64 5.70 -61.51
CA ASN A 17 22.95 5.49 -60.09
C ASN A 17 21.82 4.72 -59.33
N LEU A 18 21.03 3.91 -60.04
CA LEU A 18 19.86 3.18 -59.53
C LEU A 18 19.86 1.67 -59.82
N GLU A 19 20.89 1.11 -60.49
CA GLU A 19 20.98 -0.34 -60.77
C GLU A 19 21.94 -1.12 -59.85
N ARG A 20 22.52 -0.48 -58.83
CA ARG A 20 23.59 -1.10 -58.02
C ARG A 20 23.14 -1.68 -56.68
N LEU A 21 21.90 -2.18 -56.58
CA LEU A 21 21.53 -3.22 -55.62
C LEU A 21 21.47 -4.56 -56.38
N GLY A 22 22.65 -5.18 -56.52
CA GLY A 22 22.87 -6.36 -57.31
C GLY A 22 22.03 -7.57 -56.88
N LYS A 23 21.24 -8.06 -57.84
CA LYS A 23 21.06 -9.49 -58.18
C LYS A 23 20.60 -10.43 -57.06
N MET A 24 19.30 -10.38 -56.72
CA MET A 24 18.59 -11.62 -56.35
C MET A 24 18.08 -12.30 -57.62
N SER A 25 19.00 -12.91 -58.38
CA SER A 25 18.63 -13.84 -59.44
C SER A 25 18.36 -15.20 -58.81
N SER A 26 17.19 -15.78 -59.02
CA SER A 26 16.93 -17.18 -58.68
C SER A 26 18.01 -18.05 -59.31
N PRO A 27 18.65 -18.98 -58.57
CA PRO A 27 19.72 -19.81 -59.11
C PRO A 27 19.20 -20.58 -60.32
N SER A 28 19.97 -20.55 -61.40
CA SER A 28 19.63 -21.33 -62.60
C SER A 28 19.77 -22.83 -62.29
N LYS A 29 19.07 -23.71 -63.03
CA LYS A 29 19.11 -25.16 -62.81
C LYS A 29 20.55 -25.74 -62.81
N THR A 30 21.47 -25.06 -63.48
CA THR A 30 22.90 -25.41 -63.58
C THR A 30 23.72 -25.02 -62.33
N GLU A 31 23.22 -24.11 -61.49
CA GLU A 31 23.91 -23.57 -60.31
C GLU A 31 23.45 -24.20 -58.99
N LEU A 32 22.39 -25.03 -59.02
CA LEU A 32 21.93 -25.76 -57.84
C LEU A 32 22.86 -26.94 -57.52
N PRO A 33 23.20 -27.18 -56.24
CA PRO A 33 24.00 -28.34 -55.84
C PRO A 33 23.31 -29.64 -56.29
N LYS A 34 24.05 -30.48 -57.01
CA LYS A 34 23.53 -31.76 -57.50
C LYS A 34 23.32 -32.68 -56.29
N VAL A 35 22.11 -33.24 -56.19
CA VAL A 35 21.79 -34.26 -55.18
C VAL A 35 22.79 -35.41 -55.32
N PRO A 36 23.48 -35.83 -54.24
CA PRO A 36 24.37 -36.98 -54.27
C PRO A 36 23.64 -38.21 -54.84
N THR A 37 24.32 -38.96 -55.69
CA THR A 37 23.78 -40.16 -56.36
C THR A 37 23.06 -41.13 -55.41
N PRO A 38 23.55 -41.39 -54.17
CA PRO A 38 22.85 -42.27 -53.23
C PRO A 38 21.45 -41.78 -52.84
N LEU A 39 21.33 -40.49 -52.51
CA LEU A 39 20.07 -39.89 -52.06
C LEU A 39 19.06 -39.78 -53.22
N LYS A 40 19.56 -39.53 -54.44
CA LYS A 40 18.72 -39.58 -55.64
C LYS A 40 18.14 -40.98 -55.88
N ASN A 41 18.91 -42.04 -55.65
CA ASN A 41 18.45 -43.41 -55.81
C ASN A 41 17.42 -43.80 -54.74
N GLU A 42 17.65 -43.39 -53.48
CA GLU A 42 16.72 -43.64 -52.38
C GLU A 42 15.38 -42.93 -52.59
N LEU A 43 15.40 -41.68 -53.04
CA LEU A 43 14.19 -40.93 -53.41
C LEU A 43 13.47 -41.54 -54.62
N ALA A 44 14.21 -42.07 -55.61
CA ALA A 44 13.63 -42.75 -56.77
C ALA A 44 12.97 -44.09 -56.40
N GLN A 45 13.39 -44.69 -55.29
CA GLN A 45 12.83 -45.93 -54.72
C GLN A 45 11.90 -45.65 -53.53
N PHE A 46 11.61 -44.37 -53.23
CA PHE A 46 10.77 -44.00 -52.10
C PHE A 46 9.34 -44.47 -52.35
N ASP A 47 8.91 -45.40 -51.52
CA ASP A 47 7.59 -45.98 -51.58
C ASP A 47 6.70 -45.30 -50.54
N SER A 48 5.85 -44.38 -51.01
CA SER A 48 4.91 -43.65 -50.15
C SER A 48 3.89 -44.58 -49.46
N SER A 49 3.71 -45.81 -49.95
CA SER A 49 2.84 -46.80 -49.29
C SER A 49 3.40 -47.30 -47.96
N LYS A 50 4.72 -47.11 -47.71
CA LYS A 50 5.38 -47.45 -46.44
C LYS A 50 5.22 -46.37 -45.38
N MET A 51 4.63 -45.22 -45.72
CA MET A 51 4.30 -44.21 -44.72
C MET A 51 3.14 -44.70 -43.85
N LYS A 52 3.26 -44.54 -42.53
CA LYS A 52 2.17 -44.87 -41.61
C LYS A 52 1.01 -43.90 -41.86
N HIS A 53 -0.20 -44.43 -42.02
CA HIS A 53 -1.40 -43.62 -42.08
C HIS A 53 -1.63 -42.94 -40.71
N ALA A 54 -1.84 -41.62 -40.72
CA ALA A 54 -2.25 -40.87 -39.54
C ALA A 54 -3.73 -40.53 -39.68
N GLU A 55 -4.59 -41.22 -38.92
CA GLU A 55 -6.02 -40.96 -38.91
C GLU A 55 -6.32 -39.76 -38.00
N THR A 56 -6.91 -38.71 -38.58
CA THR A 56 -7.35 -37.53 -37.83
C THR A 56 -8.86 -37.63 -37.60
N GLN A 57 -9.29 -37.63 -36.33
CA GLN A 57 -10.71 -37.57 -35.98
C GLN A 57 -11.13 -36.16 -35.59
N GLU A 58 -12.12 -35.60 -36.30
CA GLU A 58 -12.79 -34.35 -35.96
C GLU A 58 -13.84 -34.62 -34.88
N LYS A 59 -13.65 -34.04 -33.68
CA LYS A 59 -14.60 -34.18 -32.58
C LYS A 59 -15.64 -33.05 -32.61
N ASN A 60 -16.70 -33.24 -33.38
CA ASN A 60 -17.88 -32.38 -33.34
C ASN A 60 -18.86 -32.89 -32.27
N GLN A 61 -18.75 -32.36 -31.04
CA GLN A 61 -19.70 -32.66 -29.98
C GLN A 61 -20.98 -31.84 -30.20
N LEU A 62 -22.12 -32.53 -30.21
CA LEU A 62 -23.42 -31.88 -30.23
C LEU A 62 -23.71 -31.24 -28.86
N PRO A 63 -24.52 -30.16 -28.82
CA PRO A 63 -24.99 -29.59 -27.56
C PRO A 63 -25.66 -30.66 -26.69
N SER A 64 -25.39 -30.61 -25.40
CA SER A 64 -26.02 -31.49 -24.43
C SER A 64 -27.49 -31.09 -24.21
N LYS A 65 -28.26 -31.98 -23.58
CA LYS A 65 -29.63 -31.68 -23.16
C LYS A 65 -29.67 -30.48 -22.21
N ASP A 66 -28.67 -30.33 -21.36
CA ASP A 66 -28.58 -29.25 -20.37
C ASP A 66 -28.30 -27.92 -21.06
N ASP A 67 -27.45 -27.89 -22.08
CA ASP A 67 -27.16 -26.67 -22.88
C ASP A 67 -28.45 -26.13 -23.53
N VAL A 68 -29.24 -27.01 -24.15
CA VAL A 68 -30.52 -26.65 -24.78
C VAL A 68 -31.55 -26.19 -23.75
N GLN A 69 -31.55 -26.77 -22.54
CA GLN A 69 -32.46 -26.34 -21.47
C GLN A 69 -32.09 -24.97 -20.93
N GLN A 70 -30.80 -24.71 -20.71
CA GLN A 70 -30.31 -23.41 -20.29
C GLN A 70 -30.64 -22.32 -21.33
N GLU A 71 -30.42 -22.61 -22.61
CA GLU A 71 -30.76 -21.69 -23.70
C GLU A 71 -32.26 -21.37 -23.73
N LYS A 72 -33.13 -22.37 -23.54
CA LYS A 72 -34.58 -22.15 -23.46
C LYS A 72 -34.97 -21.26 -22.29
N VAL A 73 -34.37 -21.45 -21.12
CA VAL A 73 -34.62 -20.60 -19.95
C VAL A 73 -34.17 -19.17 -20.22
N HIS A 74 -32.96 -18.99 -20.77
CA HIS A 74 -32.42 -17.69 -21.13
C HIS A 74 -33.32 -16.95 -22.12
N ASN A 75 -33.73 -17.62 -23.21
CA ASN A 75 -34.61 -17.03 -24.22
C ASN A 75 -35.99 -16.69 -23.65
N SER A 76 -36.52 -17.54 -22.76
CA SER A 76 -37.80 -17.25 -22.09
C SER A 76 -37.72 -15.99 -21.23
N ILE A 77 -36.62 -15.75 -20.54
CA ILE A 77 -36.43 -14.55 -19.72
C ILE A 77 -36.33 -13.31 -20.62
N LEU A 78 -35.53 -13.37 -21.68
CA LEU A 78 -35.39 -12.27 -22.63
C LEU A 78 -36.73 -11.88 -23.25
N THR A 79 -37.47 -12.85 -23.79
CA THR A 79 -38.80 -12.58 -24.35
C THR A 79 -39.78 -12.03 -23.31
N GLY A 80 -39.70 -12.49 -22.06
CA GLY A 80 -40.52 -11.99 -20.97
C GLY A 80 -40.23 -10.52 -20.61
N VAL A 81 -38.96 -10.12 -20.66
CA VAL A 81 -38.53 -8.72 -20.40
C VAL A 81 -38.84 -7.83 -21.60
N GLU A 82 -38.58 -8.29 -22.83
CA GLU A 82 -38.89 -7.54 -24.06
C GLU A 82 -40.41 -7.30 -24.21
N GLY A 83 -41.23 -8.29 -23.87
CA GLY A 83 -42.69 -8.19 -23.87
C GLY A 83 -43.27 -7.56 -22.60
N PHE A 84 -42.46 -6.98 -21.71
CA PHE A 84 -42.93 -6.43 -20.45
C PHE A 84 -43.73 -5.13 -20.67
N GLU A 85 -45.05 -5.23 -20.47
CA GLU A 85 -45.96 -4.10 -20.53
C GLU A 85 -45.91 -3.25 -19.26
N ARG A 86 -45.22 -2.10 -19.32
CA ARG A 86 -45.13 -1.15 -18.20
C ARG A 86 -46.49 -0.67 -17.71
N SER A 87 -47.51 -0.69 -18.57
CA SER A 87 -48.91 -0.37 -18.23
C SER A 87 -49.51 -1.28 -17.15
N ARG A 88 -48.94 -2.47 -16.92
CA ARG A 88 -49.35 -3.41 -15.86
C ARG A 88 -48.77 -3.07 -14.49
N LEU A 89 -47.81 -2.15 -14.41
CA LEU A 89 -47.30 -1.67 -13.13
C LEU A 89 -48.37 -0.82 -12.44
N LYS A 90 -48.62 -1.09 -11.16
CA LYS A 90 -49.48 -0.24 -10.34
C LYS A 90 -48.81 1.13 -10.18
N SER A 91 -49.55 2.20 -10.48
CA SER A 91 -49.09 3.55 -10.18
C SER A 91 -48.90 3.70 -8.67
N THR A 92 -47.74 4.21 -8.26
CA THR A 92 -47.45 4.54 -6.86
C THR A 92 -47.19 6.03 -6.79
N GLU A 93 -48.03 6.74 -6.05
CA GLU A 93 -47.84 8.17 -5.80
C GLU A 93 -46.71 8.33 -4.78
N THR A 94 -45.63 9.01 -5.17
CA THR A 94 -44.53 9.34 -4.27
C THR A 94 -44.80 10.73 -3.71
N GLN A 95 -45.04 10.85 -2.40
CA GLN A 95 -45.13 12.15 -1.75
C GLN A 95 -43.76 12.55 -1.20
N GLU A 96 -43.17 13.60 -1.77
CA GLU A 96 -41.99 14.28 -1.24
C GLU A 96 -42.41 15.16 -0.06
N LYS A 97 -42.01 14.81 1.16
CA LYS A 97 -42.16 15.70 2.32
C LYS A 97 -41.06 16.77 2.30
N SER A 98 -41.32 17.85 1.58
CA SER A 98 -40.59 19.11 1.81
C SER A 98 -41.34 19.91 2.88
N VAL A 99 -40.85 19.87 4.12
CA VAL A 99 -41.40 20.67 5.22
C VAL A 99 -40.68 22.01 5.21
N LEU A 100 -41.44 23.11 5.12
CA LEU A 100 -40.89 24.44 5.26
C LEU A 100 -40.38 24.64 6.70
N PRO A 101 -39.29 25.41 6.89
CA PRO A 101 -38.85 25.79 8.22
C PRO A 101 -40.00 26.43 9.00
N ASN A 102 -40.20 26.00 10.23
CA ASN A 102 -41.19 26.58 11.12
C ASN A 102 -40.63 27.84 11.82
N ALA A 103 -41.47 28.50 12.63
CA ALA A 103 -41.06 29.72 13.32
C ALA A 103 -39.89 29.51 14.30
N ASP A 104 -39.81 28.35 14.95
CA ASP A 104 -38.73 28.01 15.88
C ASP A 104 -37.41 27.83 15.13
N ASP A 105 -37.43 27.20 13.95
CA ASP A 105 -36.25 27.02 13.09
C ASP A 105 -35.65 28.38 12.70
N VAL A 106 -36.50 29.35 12.34
CA VAL A 106 -36.07 30.71 11.98
C VAL A 106 -35.51 31.47 13.20
N VAL A 107 -36.11 31.29 14.37
CA VAL A 107 -35.63 31.91 15.61
C VAL A 107 -34.26 31.33 16.01
N GLN A 108 -34.10 30.01 15.93
CA GLN A 108 -32.83 29.35 16.22
C GLN A 108 -31.73 29.80 15.26
N GLU A 109 -32.03 29.88 13.96
CA GLU A 109 -31.09 30.38 12.96
C GLU A 109 -30.67 31.82 13.28
N LYS A 110 -31.62 32.69 13.63
CA LYS A 110 -31.31 34.09 13.99
C LYS A 110 -30.44 34.19 15.24
N ILE A 111 -30.67 33.34 16.24
CA ILE A 111 -29.82 33.28 17.44
C ILE A 111 -28.40 32.85 17.05
N HIS A 112 -28.28 31.80 16.23
CA HIS A 112 -26.99 31.30 15.77
C HIS A 112 -26.21 32.38 15.01
N GLN A 113 -26.86 33.04 14.06
CA GLN A 113 -26.25 34.13 13.29
C GLN A 113 -25.77 35.28 14.19
N ASN A 114 -26.57 35.69 15.18
CA ASN A 114 -26.16 36.73 16.12
C ASN A 114 -24.91 36.35 16.92
N ILE A 115 -24.79 35.09 17.34
CA ILE A 115 -23.60 34.60 18.06
C ILE A 115 -22.38 34.64 17.14
N VAL A 116 -22.52 34.10 15.92
CA VAL A 116 -21.44 34.06 14.93
C VAL A 116 -20.95 35.46 14.60
N SER A 117 -21.85 36.37 14.25
CA SER A 117 -21.51 37.76 13.98
C SER A 117 -20.89 38.45 15.19
N GLY A 118 -21.42 38.22 16.40
CA GLY A 118 -20.87 38.79 17.62
C GLY A 118 -19.43 38.36 17.91
N VAL A 119 -19.08 37.11 17.60
CA VAL A 119 -17.70 36.60 17.72
C VAL A 119 -16.80 37.13 16.59
N GLU A 120 -17.30 37.15 15.35
CA GLU A 120 -16.55 37.63 14.19
C GLU A 120 -16.15 39.10 14.32
N THR A 121 -17.07 39.94 14.81
CA THR A 121 -16.84 41.37 14.99
C THR A 121 -16.35 41.74 16.39
N PHE A 122 -15.97 40.76 17.22
CA PHE A 122 -15.59 41.01 18.60
C PHE A 122 -14.30 41.87 18.69
N ASP A 123 -14.42 43.03 19.32
CA ASP A 123 -13.29 43.92 19.57
C ASP A 123 -12.44 43.39 20.73
N LYS A 124 -11.27 42.85 20.41
CA LYS A 124 -10.30 42.36 21.40
C LYS A 124 -9.80 43.47 22.32
N THR A 125 -9.87 44.74 21.93
CA THR A 125 -9.47 45.87 22.79
C THR A 125 -10.45 46.13 23.92
N ALA A 126 -11.67 45.61 23.83
CA ALA A 126 -12.65 45.62 24.91
C ALA A 126 -12.32 44.61 26.03
N LEU A 127 -11.34 43.72 25.83
CA LEU A 127 -10.88 42.82 26.89
C LEU A 127 -10.06 43.58 27.93
N HIS A 128 -10.38 43.37 29.21
CA HIS A 128 -9.56 43.90 30.30
C HIS A 128 -8.17 43.26 30.30
N HIS A 129 -7.14 44.10 30.36
CA HIS A 129 -5.77 43.63 30.55
C HIS A 129 -5.65 42.90 31.89
N THR A 130 -5.12 41.68 31.85
CA THR A 130 -4.84 40.88 33.05
C THR A 130 -3.36 40.54 33.06
N GLU A 131 -2.61 41.12 34.01
CA GLU A 131 -1.22 40.73 34.26
C GLU A 131 -1.19 39.38 34.98
N THR A 132 -0.62 38.36 34.33
CA THR A 132 -0.36 37.07 34.97
C THR A 132 1.03 37.10 35.60
N LYS A 133 1.11 36.84 36.92
CA LYS A 133 2.38 36.68 37.63
C LYS A 133 2.64 35.20 37.85
N GLU A 134 3.62 34.66 37.13
CA GLU A 134 4.14 33.32 37.40
C GLU A 134 4.81 33.30 38.77
N LYS A 135 4.38 32.39 39.65
CA LYS A 135 4.92 32.29 41.01
C LYS A 135 6.13 31.35 41.02
N ALA A 136 7.24 31.80 40.42
CA ALA A 136 8.53 31.14 40.58
C ALA A 136 9.08 31.45 41.99
N VAL A 137 8.73 30.62 42.98
CA VAL A 137 9.29 30.75 44.34
C VAL A 137 10.69 30.17 44.32
N LEU A 138 11.70 31.03 44.43
CA LEU A 138 13.07 30.59 44.66
C LEU A 138 13.16 29.90 46.04
N PRO A 139 13.95 28.82 46.17
CA PRO A 139 14.22 28.22 47.48
C PRO A 139 14.72 29.30 48.44
N ASN A 140 14.16 29.35 49.65
CA ASN A 140 14.61 30.29 50.67
C ASN A 140 15.94 29.82 51.28
N THR A 141 16.61 30.71 52.02
CA THR A 141 17.92 30.43 52.64
C THR A 141 17.90 29.19 53.53
N GLU A 142 16.81 28.98 54.27
CA GLU A 142 16.65 27.84 55.18
C GLU A 142 16.63 26.50 54.41
N MET A 143 15.89 26.42 53.30
CA MET A 143 15.86 25.24 52.45
C MET A 143 17.23 24.95 51.82
N ILE A 144 17.97 26.00 51.44
CA ILE A 144 19.32 25.86 50.88
C ILE A 144 20.30 25.36 51.94
N GLU A 145 20.23 25.89 53.16
CA GLU A 145 21.08 25.46 54.27
C GLU A 145 20.78 24.04 54.71
N GLN A 146 19.49 23.66 54.75
CA GLN A 146 19.06 22.30 55.03
C GLN A 146 19.60 21.32 53.98
N GLU A 147 19.43 21.61 52.69
CA GLU A 147 19.95 20.80 51.58
C GLU A 147 21.48 20.66 51.66
N LYS A 148 22.18 21.77 51.94
CA LYS A 148 23.64 21.77 52.12
C LYS A 148 24.07 20.92 53.32
N GLY A 149 23.29 20.90 54.39
CA GLY A 149 23.48 20.03 55.55
C GLY A 149 23.34 18.56 55.18
N HIS A 150 22.28 18.21 54.45
CA HIS A 150 22.05 16.84 53.95
C HIS A 150 23.18 16.38 53.03
N GLN A 151 23.62 17.21 52.08
CA GLN A 151 24.75 16.87 51.20
C GLN A 151 26.04 16.61 51.97
N LYS A 152 26.35 17.45 52.97
CA LYS A 152 27.54 17.24 53.81
C LYS A 152 27.48 15.93 54.59
N LEU A 153 26.30 15.57 55.12
CA LEU A 153 26.11 14.31 55.83
C LEU A 153 26.33 13.12 54.89
N VAL A 154 25.71 13.14 53.72
CA VAL A 154 25.85 12.08 52.71
C VAL A 154 27.31 11.93 52.29
N GLN A 155 27.99 13.04 51.96
CA GLN A 155 29.41 13.02 51.61
C GLN A 155 30.29 12.50 52.75
N GLY A 156 29.96 12.83 54.00
CA GLY A 156 30.68 12.34 55.17
C GLY A 156 30.57 10.82 55.34
N ILE A 157 29.39 10.25 55.05
CA ILE A 157 29.15 8.81 55.09
C ILE A 157 29.82 8.11 53.91
N GLU A 158 29.65 8.63 52.69
CA GLU A 158 30.26 8.05 51.48
C GLU A 158 31.79 7.99 51.56
N ASN A 159 32.41 9.00 52.15
CA ASN A 159 33.86 9.09 52.26
C ASN A 159 34.39 8.62 53.64
N PHE A 160 33.55 7.99 54.47
CA PHE A 160 33.97 7.52 55.78
C PHE A 160 34.93 6.33 55.65
N ASP A 161 36.18 6.54 56.06
CA ASP A 161 37.16 5.47 56.12
C ASP A 161 36.93 4.57 57.34
N THR A 162 36.43 3.36 57.07
CA THR A 162 36.16 2.32 58.07
C THR A 162 37.40 1.90 58.88
N SER A 163 38.62 2.17 58.41
CA SER A 163 39.84 1.89 59.17
C SER A 163 39.96 2.76 60.43
N ASN A 164 39.26 3.90 60.49
CA ASN A 164 39.19 4.77 61.66
C ASN A 164 38.27 4.24 62.78
N LEU A 165 37.53 3.14 62.53
CA LEU A 165 36.74 2.50 63.57
C LEU A 165 37.67 1.83 64.59
N LYS A 166 37.50 2.18 65.86
CA LYS A 166 38.22 1.54 66.95
C LYS A 166 37.76 0.08 67.04
N HIS A 167 38.72 -0.83 67.22
CA HIS A 167 38.40 -2.22 67.51
C HIS A 167 37.57 -2.30 68.80
N ALA A 168 36.43 -2.99 68.72
CA ALA A 168 35.56 -3.30 69.84
C ALA A 168 35.39 -4.81 69.92
N GLU A 169 35.80 -5.41 71.03
CA GLU A 169 35.57 -6.82 71.30
C GLU A 169 34.15 -6.98 71.86
N THR A 170 33.25 -7.56 71.06
CA THR A 170 31.87 -7.83 71.47
C THR A 170 31.76 -9.24 72.04
N LEU A 171 31.41 -9.37 73.32
CA LEU A 171 31.05 -10.65 73.93
C LEU A 171 29.60 -11.00 73.62
N GLU A 172 29.37 -11.72 72.52
CA GLU A 172 28.07 -12.33 72.22
C GLU A 172 27.85 -13.52 73.16
N LYS A 173 27.01 -13.33 74.18
CA LYS A 173 26.60 -14.42 75.06
C LYS A 173 25.50 -15.21 74.37
N ASN A 174 25.87 -16.38 73.83
CA ASN A 174 24.94 -17.43 73.47
C ASN A 174 24.94 -18.51 74.57
N PRO A 175 24.39 -18.25 75.77
CA PRO A 175 24.29 -19.27 76.79
C PRO A 175 23.40 -20.40 76.26
N LEU A 176 23.93 -21.62 76.24
CA LEU A 176 23.10 -22.79 75.99
C LEU A 176 22.03 -22.87 77.08
N PRO A 177 20.77 -23.22 76.74
CA PRO A 177 19.73 -23.44 77.75
C PRO A 177 20.23 -24.41 78.82
N THR A 178 20.02 -24.08 80.10
CA THR A 178 20.41 -24.97 81.18
C THR A 178 19.52 -26.22 81.19
N LYS A 179 20.01 -27.32 81.79
CA LYS A 179 19.24 -28.56 81.87
C LYS A 179 17.89 -28.35 82.58
N GLU A 180 17.85 -27.44 83.56
CA GLU A 180 16.65 -27.05 84.28
C GLU A 180 15.66 -26.32 83.36
N ALA A 181 16.14 -25.39 82.52
CA ALA A 181 15.31 -24.68 81.55
C ALA A 181 14.70 -25.66 80.52
N ILE A 182 15.51 -26.59 80.02
CA ILE A 182 15.06 -27.63 79.08
C ILE A 182 14.04 -28.57 79.75
N ALA A 183 14.24 -28.93 81.02
CA ALA A 183 13.32 -29.80 81.75
C ALA A 183 11.98 -29.11 82.02
N MET A 184 12.01 -27.82 82.38
CA MET A 184 10.80 -27.02 82.59
C MET A 184 9.99 -26.92 81.29
N GLU A 185 10.65 -26.66 80.17
CA GLU A 185 10.02 -26.62 78.84
C GLU A 185 9.43 -27.98 78.43
N LYS A 186 10.15 -29.08 78.68
CA LYS A 186 9.63 -30.44 78.44
C LYS A 186 8.45 -30.82 79.32
N SER A 187 8.32 -30.22 80.51
CA SER A 187 7.18 -30.45 81.40
C SER A 187 5.97 -29.56 81.11
N ALA A 188 6.17 -28.49 80.34
CA ALA A 188 5.14 -27.54 79.93
C ALA A 188 4.54 -27.85 78.54
N ALA A 189 5.06 -28.88 77.85
CA ALA A 189 4.57 -29.40 76.57
C ALA A 189 3.82 -30.73 76.78
#